data_AF-A0A031HNM2-F1
#
_entry.id   AF-A0A031HNM2-F1
#
_cell.length_a   1.000
_cell.length_b   1.000
_cell.length_c   1.000
_cell.angle_alpha   90.00
_cell.angle_beta   90.00
_cell.angle_gamma   90.00
#
_symmetry.space_group_name_H-M   'P 1'
#
loop_
_entity.id
_entity.type
_entity.pdbx_description
1 polymer ?
#
loop_
_entity_poly.entity_id
_entity_poly.type
_entity_poly.pdbx_seq_one_letter_code
_entity_poly.pdbx_strand_id
1 'polypeptide(L)'
;MILPIAGPGVSGLQATIGWRKTRYTDVSPASAYEVDPTTLSYGLMVKPVRWISAYANYIEGLEPGPIAQQIARNAGEMLPAAVSRQQEAGIKIAPLTRLLLTGTWFRIARPSAYLNSSNLFVQDGEAVYQGGEFSAVGEVGANLSITASAMALSARQRTGSPDVAGKRIENVAPGSGSLFTLYRVASAPGLSLSAGLFRIGRRAVNALNQAEVPGYTTIDLGAGYRFTLSGRSATVRAYADNVTGRRYWASTGSSLLAQGLPRTIRLSLSLDL
;
A
#
# COMPACT_ATOMS: atom_id res chain seq x y z
N MET A 1 2.34 -25.16 12.45
CA MET A 1 3.02 -26.41 12.04
C MET A 1 3.14 -26.37 10.52
N ILE A 2 4.36 -26.43 9.97
CA ILE A 2 4.59 -26.42 8.52
C ILE A 2 4.89 -27.87 8.12
N LEU A 3 4.03 -28.49 7.32
CA LEU A 3 4.27 -29.83 6.79
C LEU A 3 4.67 -29.71 5.31
N PRO A 4 5.93 -30.00 4.94
CA PRO A 4 6.32 -30.10 3.55
C PRO A 4 6.01 -31.51 3.02
N ILE A 5 5.30 -31.59 1.89
CA ILE A 5 5.26 -32.80 1.05
C ILE A 5 5.78 -32.39 -0.31
N ALA A 6 7.00 -32.82 -0.67
CA ALA A 6 7.50 -32.69 -2.04
C ALA A 6 8.50 -33.80 -2.37
N GLY A 7 8.15 -34.62 -3.36
CA GLY A 7 9.07 -35.50 -4.10
C GLY A 7 9.72 -34.79 -5.30
N PRO A 8 10.64 -35.46 -6.02
CA PRO A 8 11.40 -34.84 -7.10
C PRO A 8 10.54 -34.73 -8.36
N GLY A 9 10.10 -33.52 -8.69
CA GLY A 9 9.28 -33.24 -9.87
C GLY A 9 8.27 -32.12 -9.61
N VAL A 10 8.73 -30.88 -9.79
CA VAL A 10 8.05 -29.58 -9.65
C VAL A 10 6.51 -29.65 -9.57
N SER A 11 6.01 -29.85 -8.36
CA SER A 11 4.62 -29.63 -7.94
C SER A 11 4.62 -29.48 -6.42
N GLY A 12 4.85 -28.25 -5.95
CA GLY A 12 4.89 -27.97 -4.51
C GLY A 12 3.54 -27.43 -4.05
N LEU A 13 2.85 -28.16 -3.17
CA LEU A 13 1.74 -27.64 -2.39
C LEU A 13 2.28 -27.20 -1.03
N GLN A 14 1.95 -25.98 -0.60
CA GLN A 14 2.24 -25.47 0.73
C GLN A 14 0.96 -24.97 1.36
N ALA A 15 0.66 -25.44 2.56
CA ALA A 15 -0.46 -24.98 3.36
C ALA A 15 0.08 -24.36 4.66
N THR A 16 -0.58 -23.31 5.13
CA THR A 16 -0.31 -22.66 6.42
C THR A 16 -1.61 -22.50 7.17
N ILE A 17 -1.58 -22.79 8.47
CA ILE A 17 -2.65 -22.48 9.41
C ILE A 17 -2.02 -21.91 10.68
N GLY A 18 -2.63 -20.87 11.22
CA GLY A 18 -2.20 -20.20 12.44
C GLY A 18 -3.41 -19.67 13.21
N TRP A 19 -3.29 -19.64 14.52
CA TRP A 19 -4.21 -18.92 15.39
C TRP A 19 -3.39 -18.12 16.39
N ARG A 20 -3.95 -17.03 16.90
CA ARG A 20 -3.32 -16.19 17.91
C ARG A 20 -4.37 -15.74 18.91
N LYS A 21 -4.12 -15.99 20.19
CA LYS A 21 -4.85 -15.36 21.30
C LYS A 21 -4.08 -14.13 21.73
N THR A 22 -4.75 -12.99 21.78
CA THR A 22 -4.16 -11.71 22.18
C THR A 22 -4.89 -11.21 23.40
N ARG A 23 -4.17 -10.75 24.43
CA ARG A 23 -4.72 -9.91 25.49
C ARG A 23 -4.34 -8.48 25.16
N TYR A 24 -5.33 -7.60 25.00
CA TYR A 24 -5.13 -6.21 24.66
C TYR A 24 -5.82 -5.34 25.70
N THR A 25 -5.03 -4.52 26.40
CA THR A 25 -5.51 -3.57 27.39
C THR A 25 -5.14 -2.17 26.94
N ASP A 26 -6.09 -1.26 27.04
CA ASP A 26 -5.86 0.14 26.74
C ASP A 26 -6.50 1.02 27.80
N VAL A 27 -5.78 2.06 28.21
CA VAL A 27 -6.13 2.93 29.34
C VAL A 27 -5.91 4.37 28.90
N SER A 28 -6.99 5.13 28.87
CA SER A 28 -7.00 6.56 28.63
C SER A 28 -7.61 7.29 29.84
N PRO A 29 -7.46 8.63 29.94
CA PRO A 29 -8.12 9.39 31.01
C PRO A 29 -9.65 9.28 31.00
N ALA A 30 -10.26 8.96 29.85
CA ALA A 30 -11.71 8.92 29.66
C ALA A 30 -12.31 7.51 29.71
N SER A 31 -11.54 6.48 29.33
CA SER A 31 -11.99 5.08 29.31
C SER A 31 -10.83 4.09 29.45
N ALA A 32 -11.12 2.91 30.00
CA ALA A 32 -10.21 1.77 30.03
C ALA A 32 -10.96 0.51 29.58
N TYR A 33 -10.32 -0.32 28.76
CA TYR A 33 -10.90 -1.60 28.34
C TYR A 33 -9.83 -2.68 28.18
N GLU A 34 -10.28 -3.93 28.27
CA GLU A 34 -9.50 -5.12 27.99
C GLU A 34 -10.30 -6.02 27.04
N VAL A 35 -9.65 -6.52 25.98
CA VAL A 35 -10.24 -7.48 25.05
C VAL A 35 -9.27 -8.63 24.80
N ASP A 36 -9.81 -9.85 24.72
CA ASP A 36 -9.04 -11.09 24.49
C ASP A 36 -9.38 -11.79 23.15
N PRO A 37 -9.22 -11.14 21.99
CA PRO A 37 -9.60 -11.73 20.72
C PRO A 37 -8.71 -12.93 20.35
N THR A 38 -9.34 -13.93 19.74
CA THR A 38 -8.64 -15.02 19.06
C THR A 38 -8.77 -14.83 17.56
N THR A 39 -7.65 -14.62 16.88
CA THR A 39 -7.58 -14.38 15.43
C THR A 39 -7.07 -15.61 14.70
N LEU A 40 -7.68 -15.92 13.55
CA LEU A 40 -7.30 -17.04 12.68
C LEU A 40 -6.56 -16.57 11.42
N SER A 41 -5.62 -17.38 10.94
CA SER A 41 -5.05 -17.25 9.60
C SER A 41 -4.88 -18.60 8.94
N TYR A 42 -5.12 -18.65 7.63
CA TYR A 42 -4.83 -19.82 6.83
C TYR A 42 -4.49 -19.42 5.39
N GLY A 43 -3.76 -20.28 4.70
CA GLY A 43 -3.38 -20.02 3.32
C GLY A 43 -2.88 -21.24 2.59
N LEU A 44 -2.95 -21.16 1.28
CA LEU A 44 -2.52 -22.18 0.35
C LEU A 44 -1.64 -21.54 -0.72
N MET A 45 -0.58 -22.23 -1.12
CA MET A 45 0.24 -21.88 -2.26
C MET A 45 0.56 -23.13 -3.06
N VAL A 46 0.45 -23.01 -4.38
CA VAL A 46 0.82 -24.05 -5.34
C VAL A 46 1.85 -23.52 -6.31
N LYS A 47 2.76 -24.39 -6.73
CA LYS A 47 3.73 -24.14 -7.79
C LYS A 47 3.53 -25.13 -8.93
N PRO A 48 2.63 -24.85 -9.88
CA PRO A 48 2.36 -25.76 -11.01
C PRO A 48 3.60 -25.99 -11.87
N VAL A 49 4.44 -24.96 -12.00
CA VAL A 49 5.75 -25.00 -12.66
C VAL A 49 6.73 -24.09 -11.91
N ARG A 50 8.04 -24.23 -12.15
CA ARG A 50 9.10 -23.57 -11.36
C ARG A 50 9.02 -22.03 -11.33
N TRP A 51 8.38 -21.44 -12.35
CA TRP A 51 8.31 -20.00 -12.57
C TRP A 51 6.89 -19.44 -12.35
N ILE A 52 5.93 -20.26 -11.92
CA ILE A 52 4.58 -19.81 -11.52
C ILE A 52 4.34 -20.22 -10.07
N SER A 53 3.86 -19.28 -9.26
CA SER A 53 3.27 -19.58 -7.95
C SER A 53 1.88 -18.94 -7.88
N ALA A 54 0.87 -19.72 -7.53
CA ALA A 54 -0.47 -19.20 -7.23
C ALA A 54 -0.75 -19.40 -5.75
N TYR A 55 -1.43 -18.43 -5.13
CA TYR A 55 -1.71 -18.46 -3.71
C TYR A 55 -3.09 -17.89 -3.38
N ALA A 56 -3.62 -18.30 -2.24
CA ALA A 56 -4.78 -17.69 -1.61
C ALA A 56 -4.61 -17.73 -0.09
N ASN A 57 -5.05 -16.70 0.61
CA ASN A 57 -5.00 -16.63 2.06
C ASN A 57 -6.22 -15.93 2.67
N TYR A 58 -6.41 -16.20 3.95
CA TYR A 58 -7.30 -15.51 4.86
C TYR A 58 -6.52 -15.14 6.11
N ILE A 59 -6.69 -13.92 6.59
CA ILE A 59 -6.07 -13.47 7.83
C ILE A 59 -7.00 -12.52 8.58
N GLU A 60 -7.03 -12.69 9.90
CA GLU A 60 -7.67 -11.76 10.82
C GLU A 60 -6.60 -10.90 11.52
N GLY A 61 -6.87 -9.60 11.63
CA GLY A 61 -6.01 -8.63 12.30
C GLY A 61 -6.75 -7.94 13.43
N LEU A 62 -6.12 -7.76 14.58
CA LEU A 62 -6.65 -6.89 15.64
C LEU A 62 -6.18 -5.46 15.37
N GLU A 63 -7.12 -4.53 15.29
CA GLU A 63 -6.86 -3.11 15.10
C GLU A 63 -7.25 -2.33 16.36
N PRO A 64 -6.40 -1.41 16.85
CA PRO A 64 -6.79 -0.53 17.95
C PRO A 64 -8.00 0.33 17.53
N GLY A 65 -8.93 0.53 18.45
CA GLY A 65 -10.09 1.38 18.21
C GLY A 65 -9.69 2.86 18.17
N PRO A 66 -10.42 3.69 17.41
CA PRO A 66 -10.16 5.13 17.36
C PRO A 66 -10.64 5.83 18.64
N ILE A 67 -10.10 7.03 18.87
CA ILE A 67 -10.59 7.95 19.90
C ILE A 67 -11.73 8.79 19.32
N ALA A 68 -12.80 8.92 20.09
CA ALA A 68 -13.95 9.75 19.76
C ALA A 68 -13.55 11.21 19.59
N GLN A 69 -13.97 11.76 18.44
CA GLN A 69 -13.66 13.13 18.05
C GLN A 69 -14.33 14.14 19.00
N GLN A 70 -13.75 15.34 19.11
CA GLN A 70 -14.21 16.39 20.04
C GLN A 70 -15.65 16.87 19.78
N ILE A 71 -16.20 16.61 18.59
CA ILE A 71 -17.58 16.96 18.23
C ILE A 71 -18.63 15.98 18.77
N ALA A 72 -18.21 14.78 19.20
CA ALA A 72 -19.09 13.73 19.68
C ALA A 72 -19.45 13.92 21.16
N ARG A 73 -20.60 13.41 21.59
CA ARG A 73 -21.03 13.44 23.01
C ARG A 73 -20.09 12.65 23.92
N ASN A 74 -19.45 11.62 23.38
CA ASN A 74 -18.44 10.82 24.06
C ASN A 74 -17.02 11.23 23.66
N ALA A 75 -16.78 12.52 23.38
CA ALA A 75 -15.46 13.04 23.03
C ALA A 75 -14.35 12.54 23.98
N GLY A 76 -13.25 12.06 23.39
CA GLY A 76 -12.12 11.50 24.15
C GLY A 76 -12.31 10.05 24.59
N GLU A 77 -13.51 9.46 24.47
CA GLU A 77 -13.70 8.03 24.68
C GLU A 77 -12.90 7.24 23.64
N MET A 78 -12.10 6.30 24.12
CA MET A 78 -11.41 5.36 23.26
C MET A 78 -12.29 4.14 23.01
N LEU A 79 -12.57 3.86 21.74
CA LEU A 79 -13.37 2.72 21.33
C LEU A 79 -12.56 1.42 21.41
N PRO A 80 -13.22 0.25 21.62
CA PRO A 80 -12.52 -1.01 21.76
C PRO A 80 -11.81 -1.43 20.48
N ALA A 81 -10.67 -2.12 20.65
CA ALA A 81 -9.98 -2.77 19.55
C ALA A 81 -10.91 -3.79 18.86
N ALA A 82 -10.82 -3.90 17.55
CA ALA A 82 -11.74 -4.69 16.75
C ALA A 82 -11.03 -5.47 15.65
N VAL A 83 -11.63 -6.58 15.22
CA VAL A 83 -10.99 -7.52 14.29
C VAL A 83 -11.32 -7.17 12.84
N SER A 84 -10.30 -6.91 12.04
CA SER A 84 -10.39 -6.86 10.57
C SER A 84 -10.15 -8.22 9.94
N ARG A 85 -10.69 -8.41 8.73
CA ARG A 85 -10.63 -9.66 7.97
C ARG A 85 -10.16 -9.40 6.55
N GLN A 86 -9.14 -10.11 6.11
CA GLN A 86 -8.62 -10.03 4.75
C GLN A 86 -8.70 -11.39 4.06
N GLN A 87 -9.14 -11.35 2.81
CA GLN A 87 -9.02 -12.42 1.84
C GLN A 87 -8.12 -11.93 0.71
N GLU A 88 -7.18 -12.76 0.28
CA GLU A 88 -6.28 -12.44 -0.83
C GLU A 88 -6.09 -13.66 -1.72
N ALA A 89 -6.02 -13.45 -3.02
CA ALA A 89 -5.62 -14.47 -3.98
C ALA A 89 -4.76 -13.85 -5.07
N GLY A 90 -3.69 -14.52 -5.47
CA GLY A 90 -2.77 -13.96 -6.45
C GLY A 90 -1.92 -14.98 -7.17
N ILE A 91 -1.24 -14.48 -8.20
CA ILE A 91 -0.31 -15.23 -9.04
C ILE A 91 1.01 -14.47 -9.15
N LYS A 92 2.10 -15.21 -9.10
CA LYS A 92 3.47 -14.73 -9.28
C LYS A 92 4.08 -15.46 -10.46
N ILE A 93 4.63 -14.70 -11.41
CA ILE A 93 5.24 -15.21 -12.63
C ILE A 93 6.69 -14.69 -12.70
N ALA A 94 7.65 -15.61 -12.68
CA ALA A 94 9.08 -15.32 -12.70
C ALA A 94 9.80 -16.10 -13.83
N PRO A 95 9.52 -15.79 -15.10
CA PRO A 95 9.86 -16.64 -16.24
C PRO A 95 11.36 -16.74 -16.51
N LEU A 96 12.16 -15.74 -16.09
CA LEU A 96 13.58 -15.61 -16.48
C LEU A 96 14.48 -15.08 -15.35
N THR A 97 14.29 -15.48 -14.09
CA THR A 97 15.08 -15.08 -12.88
C THR A 97 15.34 -13.57 -12.63
N ARG A 98 15.03 -12.69 -13.58
CA ARG A 98 15.39 -11.28 -13.62
C ARG A 98 14.16 -10.38 -13.60
N LEU A 99 12.97 -10.89 -13.90
CA LEU A 99 11.71 -10.16 -13.85
C LEU A 99 10.67 -10.96 -13.07
N LEU A 100 10.07 -10.32 -12.08
CA LEU A 100 8.96 -10.85 -11.29
C LEU A 100 7.70 -10.04 -11.60
N LEU A 101 6.66 -10.73 -12.03
CA LEU A 101 5.32 -10.19 -12.20
C LEU A 101 4.41 -10.74 -11.10
N THR A 102 3.61 -9.89 -10.48
CA THR A 102 2.61 -10.30 -9.50
C THR A 102 1.28 -9.68 -9.86
N GLY A 103 0.22 -10.47 -9.85
CA GLY A 103 -1.16 -10.02 -9.94
C GLY A 103 -1.95 -10.56 -8.75
N THR A 104 -2.68 -9.70 -8.07
CA THR A 104 -3.37 -10.03 -6.83
C THR A 104 -4.75 -9.42 -6.81
N TRP A 105 -5.72 -10.16 -6.27
CA TRP A 105 -7.01 -9.66 -5.84
C TRP A 105 -7.08 -9.73 -4.32
N PHE A 106 -7.74 -8.74 -3.71
CA PHE A 106 -7.96 -8.73 -2.28
C PHE A 106 -9.32 -8.16 -1.90
N ARG A 107 -9.77 -8.54 -0.71
CA ARG A 107 -10.91 -7.93 0.00
C ARG A 107 -10.58 -7.85 1.48
N ILE A 108 -10.63 -6.64 2.02
CA ILE A 108 -10.39 -6.32 3.43
C ILE A 108 -11.66 -5.70 4.00
N ALA A 109 -12.25 -6.34 5.00
CA ALA A 109 -13.33 -5.78 5.80
C ALA A 109 -12.75 -5.29 7.13
N ARG A 110 -12.94 -4.01 7.42
CA ARG A 110 -12.45 -3.35 8.63
C ARG A 110 -13.62 -2.81 9.44
N PRO A 111 -13.61 -2.96 10.77
CA PRO A 111 -14.48 -2.19 11.65
C PRO A 111 -14.30 -0.70 11.36
N SER A 112 -15.40 0.05 11.29
CA SER A 112 -15.40 1.46 10.92
C SER A 112 -16.14 2.27 11.96
N ALA A 113 -15.51 3.35 12.41
CA ALA A 113 -16.10 4.28 13.35
C ALA A 113 -16.71 5.49 12.65
N TYR A 114 -17.85 5.95 13.15
CA TYR A 114 -18.59 7.08 12.62
C TYR A 114 -19.44 7.74 13.70
N LEU A 115 -19.93 8.94 13.41
CA LEU A 115 -20.87 9.66 14.25
C LEU A 115 -22.31 9.22 13.91
N ASN A 116 -23.03 8.66 14.86
CA ASN A 116 -24.41 8.22 14.66
C ASN A 116 -25.42 9.37 14.83
N SER A 117 -26.71 9.08 14.61
CA SER A 117 -27.80 10.07 14.71
C SER A 117 -27.98 10.67 16.11
N SER A 118 -27.45 10.04 17.15
CA SER A 118 -27.48 10.52 18.54
C SER A 118 -26.25 11.37 18.90
N ASN A 119 -25.41 11.72 17.92
CA ASN A 119 -24.13 12.40 18.13
C ASN A 119 -23.14 11.60 19.00
N LEU A 120 -23.22 10.27 18.98
CA LEU A 120 -22.23 9.37 19.60
C LEU A 120 -21.27 8.85 18.54
N PHE A 121 -19.99 8.81 18.87
CA PHE A 121 -18.98 8.17 18.05
C PHE A 121 -18.94 6.68 18.38
N VAL A 122 -19.29 5.85 17.40
CA VAL A 122 -19.48 4.40 17.56
C VAL A 122 -18.67 3.65 16.51
N GLN A 123 -18.33 2.38 16.77
CA GLN A 123 -17.57 1.49 15.88
C GLN A 123 -18.35 0.20 15.57
N ASP A 124 -19.61 0.33 15.21
CA ASP A 124 -20.47 -0.78 14.75
C ASP A 124 -20.65 -0.81 13.21
N GLY A 125 -19.91 0.03 12.50
CA GLY A 125 -19.88 0.07 11.03
C GLY A 125 -18.82 -0.87 10.43
N GLU A 126 -18.94 -1.13 9.13
CA GLU A 126 -17.96 -1.89 8.34
C GLU A 126 -17.50 -1.05 7.14
N ALA A 127 -16.20 -0.89 6.98
CA ALA A 127 -15.58 -0.38 5.75
C ALA A 127 -14.96 -1.54 4.96
N VAL A 128 -15.23 -1.60 3.67
CA VAL A 128 -14.72 -2.64 2.78
C VAL A 128 -13.80 -2.03 1.73
N TYR A 129 -12.59 -2.56 1.65
CA TYR A 129 -11.55 -2.25 0.67
C TYR A 129 -11.36 -3.48 -0.19
N GLN A 130 -11.74 -3.42 -1.46
CA GLN A 130 -11.60 -4.55 -2.36
C GLN A 130 -11.05 -4.10 -3.70
N GLY A 131 -10.14 -4.87 -4.27
CA GLY A 131 -9.40 -4.40 -5.42
C GLY A 131 -8.49 -5.43 -6.02
N GLY A 132 -7.80 -4.98 -7.06
CA GLY A 132 -6.74 -5.72 -7.72
C GLY A 132 -5.46 -4.90 -7.75
N GLU A 133 -4.34 -5.58 -7.61
CA GLU A 133 -3.00 -5.03 -7.68
C GLU A 133 -2.17 -5.78 -8.71
N PHE A 134 -1.34 -5.03 -9.42
CA PHE A 134 -0.32 -5.55 -10.30
C PHE A 134 1.03 -4.95 -9.94
N SER A 135 2.08 -5.75 -9.96
CA SER A 135 3.45 -5.26 -9.87
C SER A 135 4.39 -5.99 -10.84
N ALA A 136 5.39 -5.25 -11.31
CA ALA A 136 6.48 -5.77 -12.12
C ALA A 136 7.80 -5.21 -11.60
N VAL A 137 8.73 -6.08 -11.20
CA VAL A 137 10.03 -5.67 -10.65
C VAL A 137 11.14 -6.51 -11.27
N GLY A 138 12.16 -5.86 -11.83
CA GLY A 138 13.30 -6.57 -12.38
C GLY A 138 13.97 -5.90 -13.58
N GLU A 139 14.66 -6.70 -14.39
CA GLU A 139 15.37 -6.27 -15.60
C GLU A 139 14.63 -6.73 -16.86
N VAL A 140 14.51 -5.81 -17.82
CA VAL A 140 14.05 -6.02 -19.18
C VAL A 140 15.27 -5.90 -20.11
N GLY A 141 15.78 -7.04 -20.59
CA GLY A 141 17.05 -7.08 -21.31
C GLY A 141 18.25 -6.87 -20.39
N ALA A 142 19.36 -6.35 -20.92
CA ALA A 142 20.60 -6.16 -20.17
C ALA A 142 20.71 -4.79 -19.48
N ASN A 143 19.98 -3.80 -20.00
CA ASN A 143 20.26 -2.38 -19.73
C ASN A 143 19.11 -1.65 -19.04
N LEU A 144 17.93 -2.24 -18.89
CA LEU A 144 16.75 -1.56 -18.37
C LEU A 144 16.21 -2.26 -17.11
N SER A 145 16.30 -1.59 -15.96
CA SER A 145 15.58 -2.00 -14.76
C SER A 145 14.21 -1.32 -14.72
N ILE A 146 13.19 -2.05 -14.28
CA ILE A 146 11.82 -1.55 -14.07
C ILE A 146 11.32 -1.88 -12.66
N THR A 147 10.58 -0.93 -12.10
CA THR A 147 9.73 -1.11 -10.92
C THR A 147 8.40 -0.47 -11.25
N ALA A 148 7.36 -1.27 -11.42
CA ALA A 148 6.02 -0.81 -11.75
C ALA A 148 4.99 -1.35 -10.76
N SER A 149 3.99 -0.54 -10.46
CA SER A 149 2.82 -0.94 -9.70
C SER A 149 1.55 -0.29 -10.25
N ALA A 150 0.43 -1.00 -10.16
CA ALA A 150 -0.89 -0.46 -10.46
C ALA A 150 -1.90 -1.06 -9.49
N MET A 151 -2.86 -0.24 -9.06
CA MET A 151 -3.93 -0.65 -8.15
C MET A 151 -5.26 -0.12 -8.66
N ALA A 152 -6.26 -1.00 -8.69
CA ALA A 152 -7.66 -0.64 -8.84
C ALA A 152 -8.38 -0.99 -7.54
N LEU A 153 -9.02 -0.02 -6.91
CA LEU A 153 -9.55 -0.14 -5.55
C LEU A 153 -10.97 0.42 -5.44
N SER A 154 -11.85 -0.35 -4.83
CA SER A 154 -13.12 0.12 -4.29
C SER A 154 -13.05 0.10 -2.78
N ALA A 155 -12.93 1.29 -2.17
CA ALA A 155 -13.03 1.48 -0.73
C ALA A 155 -14.34 2.18 -0.39
N ARG A 156 -15.23 1.51 0.33
CA ARG A 156 -16.56 2.02 0.69
C ARG A 156 -16.92 1.72 2.13
N GLN A 157 -17.66 2.65 2.74
CA GLN A 157 -18.39 2.39 3.97
C GLN A 157 -19.58 1.48 3.62
N ARG A 158 -19.58 0.24 4.08
CA ARG A 158 -20.64 -0.74 3.80
C ARG A 158 -21.84 -0.56 4.72
N THR A 159 -21.59 -0.38 6.03
CA THR A 159 -22.62 -0.15 7.05
C THR A 159 -22.23 1.03 7.93
N GLY A 160 -23.21 1.68 8.56
CA GLY A 160 -23.01 2.85 9.42
C GLY A 160 -24.25 3.74 9.41
N SER A 161 -24.11 5.03 9.73
CA SER A 161 -25.24 5.97 9.65
C SER A 161 -25.70 6.14 8.19
N PRO A 162 -26.98 6.50 7.98
CA PRO A 162 -27.52 6.75 6.63
C PRO A 162 -26.70 7.76 5.81
N ASP A 163 -26.04 8.70 6.47
CA ASP A 163 -25.25 9.75 5.82
C ASP A 163 -23.90 9.27 5.27
N VAL A 164 -23.39 8.13 5.72
CA VAL A 164 -22.08 7.59 5.29
C VAL A 164 -22.17 6.24 4.62
N ALA A 165 -23.22 5.45 4.86
CA ALA A 165 -23.40 4.14 4.24
C ALA A 165 -23.39 4.23 2.70
N GLY A 166 -22.62 3.36 2.05
CA GLY A 166 -22.41 3.31 0.60
C GLY A 166 -21.37 4.32 0.07
N LYS A 167 -20.98 5.33 0.84
CA LYS A 167 -20.01 6.36 0.42
C LYS A 167 -18.60 5.80 0.33
N ARG A 168 -17.77 6.45 -0.48
CA ARG A 168 -16.35 6.12 -0.61
C ARG A 168 -15.60 6.54 0.65
N ILE A 169 -14.61 5.75 1.04
CA ILE A 169 -13.71 6.15 2.11
C ILE A 169 -12.91 7.39 1.68
N GLU A 170 -12.80 8.36 2.58
CA GLU A 170 -12.08 9.62 2.34
C GLU A 170 -10.60 9.38 2.04
N ASN A 171 -9.99 10.28 1.26
CA ASN A 171 -8.58 10.21 0.87
C ASN A 171 -8.14 8.92 0.14
N VAL A 172 -9.07 8.04 -0.26
CA VAL A 172 -8.77 6.81 -1.00
C VAL A 172 -9.06 6.98 -2.49
N ALA A 173 -8.03 6.79 -3.30
CA ALA A 173 -8.13 6.86 -4.75
C ALA A 173 -8.63 5.52 -5.32
N PRO A 174 -9.56 5.49 -6.30
CA PRO A 174 -10.02 4.24 -6.89
C PRO A 174 -8.99 3.61 -7.84
N GLY A 175 -7.98 4.38 -8.21
CA GLY A 175 -6.90 3.95 -9.08
C GLY A 175 -5.61 4.69 -8.75
N SER A 176 -4.52 3.96 -8.67
CA SER A 176 -3.17 4.49 -8.50
C SER A 176 -2.17 3.65 -9.30
N GLY A 177 -1.01 4.22 -9.56
CA GLY A 177 0.09 3.49 -10.17
C GLY A 177 1.39 4.25 -10.16
N SER A 178 2.47 3.50 -10.31
CA SER A 178 3.81 4.03 -10.47
C SER A 178 4.58 3.22 -11.52
N LEU A 179 5.48 3.89 -12.23
CA LEU A 179 6.47 3.27 -13.09
C LEU A 179 7.78 3.99 -12.87
N PHE A 180 8.80 3.25 -12.44
CA PHE A 180 10.17 3.73 -12.36
C PHE A 180 11.04 2.88 -13.26
N THR A 181 11.90 3.55 -14.04
CA THR A 181 12.84 2.91 -14.95
C THR A 181 14.24 3.43 -14.72
N LEU A 182 15.23 2.55 -14.87
CA LEU A 182 16.65 2.90 -14.88
C LEU A 182 17.28 2.27 -16.12
N TYR A 183 17.76 3.11 -17.03
CA TYR A 183 18.45 2.71 -18.24
C TYR A 183 19.96 2.93 -18.12
N ARG A 184 20.74 1.88 -18.38
CA ARG A 184 22.21 1.91 -18.42
C ARG A 184 22.64 2.16 -19.86
N VAL A 185 23.34 3.27 -20.10
CA VAL A 185 23.66 3.72 -21.45
C VAL A 185 24.86 2.95 -21.98
N ALA A 186 24.62 2.01 -22.91
CA ALA A 186 25.69 1.14 -23.43
C ALA A 186 26.83 1.89 -24.11
N SER A 187 26.53 2.99 -24.80
CA SER A 187 27.52 3.84 -25.47
C SER A 187 28.32 4.75 -24.52
N ALA A 188 27.95 4.82 -23.24
CA ALA A 188 28.62 5.63 -22.23
C ALA A 188 28.73 4.85 -20.91
N PRO A 189 29.72 3.93 -20.79
CA PRO A 189 29.91 3.13 -19.59
C PRO A 189 29.96 3.99 -18.32
N GLY A 190 29.21 3.59 -17.30
CA GLY A 190 29.06 4.34 -16.05
C GLY A 190 27.86 5.29 -16.04
N LEU A 191 27.33 5.70 -17.20
CA LEU A 191 26.13 6.54 -17.29
C LEU A 191 24.84 5.72 -17.14
N SER A 192 23.93 6.26 -16.32
CA SER A 192 22.58 5.76 -16.14
C SER A 192 21.59 6.91 -16.15
N LEU A 193 20.42 6.67 -16.74
CA LEU A 193 19.30 7.61 -16.81
C LEU A 193 18.09 6.96 -16.15
N SER A 194 17.35 7.72 -15.35
CA SER A 194 16.12 7.24 -14.73
C SER A 194 14.93 8.14 -15.02
N ALA A 195 13.76 7.52 -15.06
CA ALA A 195 12.49 8.21 -15.19
C ALA A 195 11.46 7.55 -14.27
N GLY A 196 10.70 8.37 -13.55
CA GLY A 196 9.59 7.99 -12.70
C GLY A 196 8.30 8.62 -13.19
N LEU A 197 7.20 7.87 -13.18
CA LEU A 197 5.84 8.32 -13.43
C LEU A 197 4.96 7.86 -12.28
N PHE A 198 4.29 8.79 -11.60
CA PHE A 198 3.45 8.49 -10.45
C PHE A 198 2.06 9.06 -10.65
N ARG A 199 1.02 8.26 -10.44
CA ARG A 199 -0.39 8.62 -10.68
C ARG A 199 -1.23 8.26 -9.46
N ILE A 200 -1.99 9.24 -8.95
CA ILE A 200 -3.01 9.02 -7.92
C ILE A 200 -4.34 9.60 -8.38
N GLY A 201 -5.40 8.78 -8.40
CA GLY A 201 -6.76 9.17 -8.76
C GLY A 201 -7.35 10.25 -7.85
N ARG A 202 -8.53 10.73 -8.23
CA ARG A 202 -9.34 11.66 -7.42
C ARG A 202 -9.73 11.03 -6.08
N ARG A 203 -9.87 11.85 -5.04
CA ARG A 203 -10.15 11.40 -3.68
C ARG A 203 -11.20 12.28 -3.02
N ALA A 204 -12.15 11.67 -2.33
CA ALA A 204 -13.11 12.40 -1.52
C ALA A 204 -12.39 13.13 -0.37
N VAL A 205 -12.83 14.35 -0.06
CA VAL A 205 -12.21 15.17 1.00
C VAL A 205 -12.67 14.80 2.40
N ASN A 206 -13.82 14.14 2.51
CA ASN A 206 -14.43 13.72 3.76
C ASN A 206 -15.32 12.47 3.59
N ALA A 207 -15.70 11.86 4.71
CA ALA A 207 -16.60 10.70 4.77
C ALA A 207 -17.99 10.95 4.14
N LEU A 208 -18.45 12.21 4.12
CA LEU A 208 -19.70 12.60 3.48
C LEU A 208 -19.59 12.72 1.95
N ASN A 209 -18.38 12.61 1.39
CA ASN A 209 -18.07 12.74 -0.04
C ASN A 209 -18.60 14.05 -0.66
N GLN A 210 -18.58 15.15 0.09
CA GLN A 210 -19.16 16.44 -0.36
C GLN A 210 -18.32 17.14 -1.44
N ALA A 211 -17.03 16.81 -1.54
CA ALA A 211 -16.14 17.28 -2.59
C ALA A 211 -15.03 16.26 -2.84
N GLU A 212 -14.31 16.42 -3.95
CA GLU A 212 -13.13 15.62 -4.28
C GLU A 212 -11.92 16.51 -4.59
N VAL A 213 -10.73 16.11 -4.13
CA VAL A 213 -9.49 16.64 -4.70
C VAL A 213 -9.23 15.97 -6.06
N PRO A 214 -8.77 16.73 -7.07
CA PRO A 214 -8.46 16.17 -8.36
C PRO A 214 -7.30 15.18 -8.27
N GLY A 215 -7.33 14.17 -9.13
CA GLY A 215 -6.17 13.31 -9.31
C GLY A 215 -4.97 14.07 -9.86
N TYR A 216 -3.79 13.50 -9.69
CA TYR A 216 -2.55 14.07 -10.21
C TYR A 216 -1.64 13.01 -10.80
N THR A 217 -0.69 13.51 -11.61
CA THR A 217 0.44 12.76 -12.15
C THR A 217 1.69 13.60 -11.95
N THR A 218 2.76 13.00 -11.44
CA THR A 218 4.10 13.61 -11.40
C THR A 218 5.07 12.80 -12.23
N ILE A 219 6.07 13.48 -12.77
CA ILE A 219 7.17 12.88 -13.53
C ILE A 219 8.46 13.28 -12.82
N ASP A 220 9.31 12.29 -12.60
CA ASP A 220 10.62 12.46 -11.99
C ASP A 220 11.69 12.01 -12.99
N LEU A 221 12.81 12.71 -13.03
CA LEU A 221 13.94 12.38 -13.90
C LEU A 221 15.23 12.30 -13.09
N GLY A 222 16.14 11.44 -13.51
CA GLY A 222 17.46 11.33 -12.88
C GLY A 222 18.55 10.95 -13.86
N ALA A 223 19.76 11.28 -13.48
CA ALA A 223 20.98 10.83 -14.14
C ALA A 223 22.03 10.48 -13.09
N GLY A 224 22.80 9.43 -13.34
CA GLY A 224 23.89 9.02 -12.48
C GLY A 224 25.09 8.60 -13.31
N TYR A 225 26.29 8.99 -12.88
CA TYR A 225 27.54 8.60 -13.52
C TYR A 225 28.49 7.99 -12.49
N ARG A 226 28.86 6.72 -12.72
CA ARG A 226 29.88 6.02 -11.93
C ARG A 226 31.24 6.14 -12.61
N PHE A 227 32.25 6.52 -11.85
CA PHE A 227 33.62 6.71 -12.31
C PHE A 227 34.62 6.30 -11.22
N THR A 228 35.90 6.29 -11.56
CA THR A 228 36.99 6.06 -10.59
C THR A 228 37.64 7.38 -10.24
N LEU A 229 37.79 7.66 -8.95
CA LEU A 229 38.48 8.84 -8.42
C LEU A 229 39.56 8.37 -7.45
N SER A 230 40.84 8.63 -7.78
CA SER A 230 41.99 8.23 -6.95
C SER A 230 41.99 6.75 -6.55
N GLY A 231 41.67 5.87 -7.50
CA GLY A 231 41.59 4.42 -7.29
C GLY A 231 40.33 3.91 -6.58
N ARG A 232 39.39 4.79 -6.22
CA ARG A 232 38.15 4.46 -5.52
C ARG A 232 36.94 4.63 -6.42
N SER A 233 35.89 3.83 -6.21
CA SER A 233 34.63 4.03 -6.94
C SER A 233 33.93 5.30 -6.44
N ALA A 234 33.51 6.15 -7.37
CA ALA A 234 32.74 7.34 -7.10
C ALA A 234 31.48 7.34 -7.95
N THR A 235 30.39 7.88 -7.42
CA THR A 235 29.15 8.09 -8.19
C THR A 235 28.58 9.47 -7.92
N VAL A 236 28.39 10.24 -8.99
CA VAL A 236 27.59 11.48 -8.96
C VAL A 236 26.18 11.19 -9.43
N ARG A 237 25.17 11.78 -8.77
CA ARG A 237 23.77 11.67 -9.16
C ARG A 237 23.08 13.01 -9.14
N ALA A 238 22.20 13.22 -10.11
CA ALA A 238 21.26 14.33 -10.18
C ALA A 238 19.84 13.75 -10.27
N TYR A 239 18.94 14.24 -9.44
CA TYR A 239 17.53 13.88 -9.46
C TYR A 239 16.67 15.13 -9.45
N ALA A 240 15.62 15.13 -10.26
CA ALA A 240 14.61 16.16 -10.30
C ALA A 240 13.23 15.52 -10.13
N ASP A 241 12.59 15.78 -9.00
CA ASP A 241 11.24 15.32 -8.70
C ASP A 241 10.22 16.35 -9.25
N ASN A 242 9.07 15.88 -9.71
CA ASN A 242 7.98 16.71 -10.22
C ASN A 242 8.47 17.72 -11.29
N VAL A 243 9.16 17.22 -12.32
CA VAL A 243 9.80 18.05 -13.35
C VAL A 243 8.80 18.90 -14.13
N THR A 244 7.53 18.51 -14.19
CA THR A 244 6.46 19.28 -14.82
C THR A 244 5.95 20.44 -13.96
N GLY A 245 6.38 20.55 -12.70
CA GLY A 245 5.93 21.60 -11.78
C GLY A 245 4.44 21.47 -11.42
N ARG A 246 3.90 20.25 -11.40
CA ARG A 246 2.49 20.02 -11.07
C ARG A 246 2.22 20.49 -9.64
N ARG A 247 1.25 21.40 -9.48
CA ARG A 247 0.65 21.74 -8.19
C ARG A 247 -0.53 20.81 -7.94
N TYR A 248 -0.57 20.16 -6.78
CA TYR A 248 -1.58 19.17 -6.43
C TYR A 248 -1.79 19.08 -4.92
N TRP A 249 -2.90 18.49 -4.51
CA TRP A 249 -3.15 18.10 -3.13
C TRP A 249 -2.60 16.69 -2.90
N ALA A 250 -1.59 16.55 -2.04
CA ALA A 250 -0.95 15.27 -1.71
C ALA A 250 -1.83 14.42 -0.79
N SER A 251 -2.55 15.04 0.13
CA SER A 251 -3.53 14.37 1.00
C SER A 251 -4.70 15.28 1.35
N THR A 252 -5.79 14.67 1.78
CA THR A 252 -6.99 15.31 2.30
C THR A 252 -7.54 14.48 3.46
N GLY A 253 -8.32 15.08 4.35
CA GLY A 253 -8.93 14.42 5.50
C GLY A 253 -8.97 15.36 6.71
N SER A 254 -9.87 15.12 7.66
CA SER A 254 -10.01 15.95 8.86
C SER A 254 -10.10 17.47 8.58
N SER A 255 -10.79 17.86 7.50
CA SER A 255 -10.91 19.24 7.03
C SER A 255 -9.59 19.93 6.64
N LEU A 256 -8.52 19.16 6.42
CA LEU A 256 -7.22 19.65 5.98
C LEU A 256 -6.91 19.20 4.55
N LEU A 257 -6.10 20.02 3.88
CA LEU A 257 -5.52 19.73 2.56
C LEU A 257 -4.01 19.96 2.64
N ALA A 258 -3.23 18.94 2.30
CA ALA A 258 -1.77 19.07 2.23
C ALA A 258 -1.33 19.30 0.79
N GLN A 259 -0.57 20.37 0.56
CA GLN A 259 0.01 20.63 -0.76
C GLN A 259 1.15 19.64 -1.05
N GLY A 260 1.20 19.15 -2.28
CA GLY A 260 2.31 18.33 -2.77
C GLY A 260 3.59 19.14 -2.94
N LEU A 261 4.73 18.43 -2.85
CA LEU A 261 6.03 19.06 -2.99
C LEU A 261 6.18 19.69 -4.40
N PRO A 262 6.77 20.89 -4.47
CA PRO A 262 7.09 21.51 -5.75
C PRO A 262 8.23 20.73 -6.44
N ARG A 263 8.59 21.18 -7.64
CA ARG A 263 9.80 20.70 -8.32
C ARG A 263 10.99 20.80 -7.37
N THR A 264 11.68 19.69 -7.16
CA THR A 264 12.82 19.61 -6.24
C THR A 264 14.00 18.98 -6.96
N ILE A 265 15.17 19.61 -6.90
CA ILE A 265 16.40 19.12 -7.51
C ILE A 265 17.38 18.73 -6.40
N ARG A 266 17.96 17.54 -6.52
CA ARG A 266 18.94 16.99 -5.58
C ARG A 266 20.19 16.55 -6.33
N LEU A 267 21.34 16.88 -5.77
CA LEU A 267 22.65 16.44 -6.24
C LEU A 267 23.32 15.65 -5.12
N SER A 268 23.95 14.53 -5.44
CA SER A 268 24.74 13.76 -4.48
C SER A 268 26.01 13.20 -5.11
N LEU A 269 27.05 13.11 -4.27
CA LEU A 269 28.31 12.45 -4.58
C LEU A 269 28.54 11.39 -3.50
N SER A 270 28.85 10.17 -3.92
CA SER A 270 29.23 9.06 -3.04
C SER A 270 30.61 8.57 -3.45
N LEU A 271 31.44 8.25 -2.46
CA LEU A 271 32.77 7.66 -2.62
C LEU A 271 32.83 6.40 -1.75
N ASP A 272 33.29 5.30 -2.33
CA ASP A 272 33.53 4.07 -1.59
C ASP A 272 34.87 4.21 -0.84
N LEU A 273 34.86 3.93 0.47
CA LEU A 273 36.01 4.14 1.37
C LEU A 273 36.99 2.97 1.40
#